data_AF-A0A9E2Q802-F1
#
_entry.id   AF-A0A9E2Q802-F1
#
_cell.length_a   1.000
_cell.length_b   1.000
_cell.length_c   1.000
_cell.angle_alpha   90.00
_cell.angle_beta   90.00
_cell.angle_gamma   90.00
#
_symmetry.space_group_name_H-M   'P 1'
#
loop_
_entity.id
_entity.type
_entity.pdbx_description
1 polymer ?
#
loop_
_entity_poly.entity_id
_entity_poly.type
_entity_poly.pdbx_seq_one_letter_code
_entity_poly.pdbx_strand_id
1 'polypeptide(L)' 'MSFVDLLPELSLAEKASLLSGDGDWWTQAVPRLGLPSIELGDGPHGLRTETGVDMVWVPSTCFPMLSALAATW' A
#
# COMPACT_ATOMS: atom_id res chain seq x y z
N MET A 1 -14.42 -12.80 -9.27
CA MET A 1 -13.25 -13.62 -9.61
C MET A 1 -12.32 -13.58 -8.42
N SER A 2 -11.90 -14.73 -7.90
CA SER A 2 -11.03 -14.81 -6.73
C SER A 2 -9.55 -14.70 -7.13
N PHE A 3 -8.66 -14.44 -6.17
CA PHE A 3 -7.21 -14.45 -6.44
C PHE A 3 -6.71 -15.78 -7.00
N VAL A 4 -7.33 -16.89 -6.59
CA VAL A 4 -6.98 -18.24 -7.06
C VAL A 4 -7.24 -18.37 -8.57
N ASP A 5 -8.25 -17.69 -9.09
CA ASP A 5 -8.60 -17.71 -10.51
C ASP A 5 -7.62 -16.87 -11.36
N LEU A 6 -7.02 -15.82 -10.78
CA LEU A 6 -6.09 -14.91 -11.46
C LEU A 6 -4.65 -15.43 -11.51
N LEU A 7 -4.22 -16.22 -10.52
CA LEU A 7 -2.84 -16.72 -10.43
C LEU A 7 -2.34 -17.49 -11.66
N PRO A 8 -3.17 -18.34 -12.31
CA PRO A 8 -2.78 -19.04 -13.54
C PRO A 8 -2.66 -18.13 -14.77
N GLU A 9 -3.38 -17.00 -14.79
CA GLU A 9 -3.41 -16.07 -15.93
C GLU A 9 -2.22 -15.10 -15.95
N LEU A 10 -1.48 -15.01 -14.84
CA LEU A 10 -0.25 -14.24 -14.74
C LEU A 10 0.92 -14.96 -15.41
N SER A 11 1.61 -14.25 -16.29
CA SER A 11 2.95 -14.61 -16.76
C SER A 11 3.95 -14.64 -15.61
N LEU A 12 5.09 -15.30 -15.82
CA LEU A 12 6.17 -15.32 -14.83
C LEU A 12 6.68 -13.90 -14.51
N ALA A 13 6.75 -13.02 -15.51
CA ALA A 13 7.19 -11.64 -15.32
C ALA A 13 6.19 -10.84 -14.47
N GLU A 14 4.87 -10.97 -14.71
CA GLU A 14 3.84 -10.34 -13.89
C GLU A 14 3.85 -10.89 -12.46
N LYS A 15 4.13 -12.19 -12.26
CA LYS A 15 4.30 -12.76 -10.90
C LYS A 15 5.50 -12.16 -10.19
N ALA A 16 6.63 -12.04 -10.89
CA ALA A 16 7.85 -11.49 -10.31
C ALA A 16 7.70 -10.00 -9.96
N SER A 17 7.02 -9.21 -10.81
CA SER A 17 6.81 -7.78 -10.52
C SER A 17 5.98 -7.57 -9.25
N LEU A 18 4.94 -8.37 -9.03
CA LEU A 18 4.07 -8.29 -7.85
C LEU A 18 4.78 -8.58 -6.52
N LEU A 19 6.05 -9.01 -6.51
CA LEU A 19 6.87 -9.24 -5.31
C LEU A 19 7.66 -7.99 -4.87
N SER A 20 7.52 -6.88 -5.57
CA SER A 20 8.13 -5.60 -5.25
C SER A 20 7.14 -4.45 -5.44
N GLY A 21 7.37 -3.33 -4.76
CA GLY A 21 6.61 -2.10 -4.97
C GLY A 21 6.84 -1.48 -6.35
N ASP A 22 5.94 -0.58 -6.71
CA ASP A 22 6.10 0.41 -7.78
C ASP A 22 6.43 1.77 -7.13
N GLY A 23 7.72 2.11 -7.10
CA GLY A 23 8.19 3.26 -6.33
C GLY A 23 8.01 3.09 -4.82
N ASP A 24 7.75 4.20 -4.14
CA ASP A 24 7.84 4.27 -2.68
C ASP A 24 6.58 3.76 -1.96
N TRP A 25 5.40 3.95 -2.57
CA TRP A 25 4.11 3.76 -1.89
C TRP A 25 3.11 2.91 -2.66
N TRP A 26 3.42 2.39 -3.84
CA TRP A 26 2.43 1.70 -4.67
C TRP A 26 2.79 0.24 -4.90
N THR A 27 1.79 -0.61 -5.13
CA THR A 27 2.01 -1.98 -5.63
C THR A 27 2.05 -1.98 -7.16
N GLN A 28 2.68 -2.99 -7.75
CA GLN A 28 2.58 -3.22 -9.19
C GLN A 28 1.13 -3.52 -9.61
N ALA A 29 0.72 -3.00 -10.78
CA ALA A 29 -0.57 -3.27 -11.40
C ALA A 29 -0.45 -4.31 -12.53
N VAL A 30 -1.55 -5.00 -12.86
CA VAL A 30 -1.66 -5.84 -14.07
C VAL A 30 -2.98 -5.52 -14.79
N PRO A 31 -3.01 -4.43 -15.60
CA PRO A 31 -4.26 -3.91 -16.20
C PRO A 31 -4.98 -4.91 -17.11
N ARG A 32 -4.25 -5.77 -17.81
CA ARG A 32 -4.81 -6.81 -18.69
C ARG A 32 -5.73 -7.77 -17.93
N LEU A 33 -5.43 -8.02 -16.65
CA LEU A 33 -6.20 -8.89 -15.76
C LEU A 33 -7.12 -8.10 -14.82
N GLY A 34 -7.21 -6.78 -15.00
CA GLY A 34 -8.00 -5.91 -14.13
C GLY A 34 -7.45 -5.80 -12.70
N LEU A 35 -6.17 -6.12 -12.46
CA LEU A 35 -5.53 -5.95 -11.17
C LEU A 35 -5.03 -4.51 -11.01
N PRO A 36 -5.61 -3.70 -10.10
CA PRO A 36 -5.20 -2.32 -9.89
C PRO A 36 -3.91 -2.23 -9.06
N SER A 37 -3.25 -1.09 -9.13
CA SER A 37 -2.24 -0.70 -8.13
C SER A 37 -2.93 -0.31 -6.81
N ILE A 38 -2.26 -0.56 -5.70
CA ILE A 38 -2.72 -0.21 -4.35
C ILE A 38 -1.71 0.76 -3.75
N GLU A 39 -2.21 1.88 -3.22
CA GLU A 39 -1.44 2.82 -2.41
C GLU A 39 -1.27 2.29 -0.99
N LEU A 40 -0.07 2.41 -0.46
CA LEU A 40 0.32 2.08 0.90
C LEU A 40 0.67 3.38 1.64
N GLY A 41 0.40 3.42 2.93
CA GLY A 41 0.77 4.53 3.80
C GLY A 41 1.19 4.02 5.17
N ASP A 42 2.13 4.72 5.79
CA ASP A 42 2.57 4.44 7.15
C ASP A 42 1.47 4.73 8.17
N GLY A 43 1.57 4.17 9.38
CA GLY A 43 0.78 4.73 10.47
C GLY A 43 0.47 3.95 11.74
N PRO A 44 1.43 3.62 12.61
CA PRO A 44 1.09 3.14 13.95
C PRO A 44 0.30 4.17 14.81
N HIS A 45 0.28 5.46 14.44
CA HIS A 45 -0.38 6.53 15.19
C HIS A 45 -1.05 7.58 14.28
N GLY A 46 -1.62 7.13 13.16
CA GLY A 46 -2.28 7.97 12.17
C GLY A 46 -1.68 7.82 10.78
N LEU A 47 -2.47 8.14 9.75
CA LEU A 47 -2.08 7.98 8.36
C LEU A 47 -0.95 8.95 7.99
N ARG A 48 0.13 8.42 7.39
CA ARG A 48 1.15 9.21 6.72
C ARG A 48 1.19 8.82 5.24
N THR A 49 0.63 9.69 4.40
CA THR A 49 0.70 9.59 2.94
C THR A 49 1.13 10.94 2.32
N GLU A 50 1.79 10.87 1.18
CA GLU A 50 2.25 12.02 0.40
C GLU A 50 1.23 12.41 -0.68
N THR A 51 1.32 13.64 -1.19
CA THR A 51 0.46 14.12 -2.27
C THR A 51 0.88 13.61 -3.66
N GLY A 52 1.78 12.63 -3.73
CA GLY A 52 2.51 12.25 -4.94
C GLY A 52 3.62 13.23 -5.35
N VAL A 53 3.95 14.17 -4.48
CA VAL A 53 5.14 15.03 -4.58
C VAL A 53 6.01 14.71 -3.38
N ASP A 54 7.26 14.36 -3.66
CA ASP A 54 8.22 13.95 -2.63
C ASP A 54 8.26 14.94 -1.47
N MET A 55 8.17 14.41 -0.25
CA MET A 55 8.16 15.16 1.01
C MET A 55 7.00 16.15 1.20
N VAL A 56 5.92 16.07 0.43
CA VAL A 56 4.70 16.86 0.63
C VAL A 56 3.57 15.96 1.16
N TRP A 57 3.16 16.19 2.41
CA TRP A 57 2.23 15.31 3.12
C TRP A 57 0.78 15.77 3.05
N VAL A 58 -0.15 14.82 2.98
CA VAL A 58 -1.58 15.07 3.13
C VAL A 58 -1.90 15.28 4.63
N PRO A 59 -2.59 16.36 5.03
CA PRO A 59 -3.01 16.54 6.42
C PRO A 59 -3.86 15.38 6.93
N SER A 60 -3.50 14.85 8.10
CA SER A 60 -4.18 13.71 8.73
C SER A 60 -4.27 13.89 10.24
N THR A 61 -5.12 13.07 10.88
CA THR A 61 -5.22 13.04 12.34
C THR A 61 -3.98 12.35 12.94
N CYS A 62 -3.25 13.07 13.79
CA CYS A 62 -2.15 12.52 14.59
C CYS A 62 -2.68 12.01 15.94
N PHE A 63 -2.69 10.69 16.13
CA PHE A 63 -3.12 10.06 17.38
C PHE A 63 -1.95 10.01 18.38
N PRO A 64 -2.22 9.83 19.69
CA PRO A 64 -1.16 9.58 20.67
C PRO A 64 -0.30 8.37 20.29
N MET A 65 1.00 8.45 20.55
CA MET A 65 1.93 7.34 20.31
C MET A 65 1.50 6.09 21.08
N LEU A 66 1.76 4.90 20.52
CA LEU A 66 1.29 3.61 21.05
C LEU A 66 1.55 3.40 22.54
N SER A 67 2.66 3.90 23.11
CA SER A 67 2.92 3.79 24.55
C SER A 67 1.95 4.61 25.41
N ALA A 68 1.56 5.81 24.95
CA ALA A 68 0.56 6.63 25.62
C ALA A 68 -0.84 6.04 25.47
N LEU A 69 -1.16 5.45 24.31
CA LEU A 69 -2.41 4.72 24.12
C LEU A 69 -2.47 3.48 25.03
N ALA A 70 -1.38 2.74 25.16
CA ALA A 70 -1.29 1.59 26.06
C ALA A 70 -1.46 1.97 27.54
N ALA A 71 -1.08 3.20 27.93
CA ALA A 71 -1.23 3.70 29.30
C ALA A 71 -2.69 4.11 29.66
N THR A 72 -3.67 3.87 28.79
CA THR A 72 -5.09 4.15 29.07
C THR A 72 -5.77 3.09 29.93
N TRP A 73 -5.12 1.94 30.15
CA TRP A 73 -5.56 0.84 31.01
C TRP A 73 -4.44 0.36 31.94
#